data_AF-A0A942BY11-F1
#
_entry.id   AF-A0A942BY11-F1
#
_cell.length_a   1.000
_cell.length_b   1.000
_cell.length_c   1.000
_cell.angle_alpha   90.00
_cell.angle_beta   90.00
_cell.angle_gamma   90.00
#
_symmetry.space_group_name_H-M   'P 1'
#
loop_
_entity.id
_entity.type
_entity.pdbx_description
1 polymer ?
#
loop_
_entity_poly.entity_id
_entity_poly.type
_entity_poly.pdbx_seq_one_letter_code
_entity_poly.pdbx_strand_id
1 'polypeptide(L)'
;MRLRVVSVYCVAAFALSLAVKAQRPVTAISPNFCGTEAAMASLSPEGRDELAKAAYRPLAPATEILLYLHFPPAGGTLIRLGNADSTGFISPIVPGNRICPASSLTQAQKDRVVEQVNEDFSPFSIRVTTDYQEFLNYPFAQKLIHIVTTTPQVIGQGSGTGGVAPFIGIGTLMPSNPSFSFATALGNDPFYVANVVSHEVGHTLGLAHQSLYNDSCSLLTEYHPNIGTGPLSFSIIMGYATDPGISNWYSQECSHPTYGTPLHDFEVISSQVVLKADEFPEVPGSTPLAPAVTLPVSGILGQAGDADVIRVDLPADGTLLVVTDNIDVEASVFEVDGTPIAAFNDPELPIVFFPVTAGPKDVRIRAASNANMDARFMTGSYTLEERLAPTAGAVPVSGLVTSFRGDPIYGALIKLSGPSGLIGMVRSNPFGYFRFENVPAGASYVVETRHKLYAFQPVLVGVSDEISGLSIISTPEDLNEK
;
A
#
# COMPACT_ATOMS: atom_id res chain seq x y z
N MET A 1 4.87 70.06 -1.86
CA MET A 1 3.51 70.29 -1.32
C MET A 1 2.56 70.37 -2.50
N ARG A 2 1.62 69.41 -2.60
CA ARG A 2 0.41 69.34 -3.47
C ARG A 2 0.55 69.67 -4.98
N LEU A 3 0.16 68.76 -5.87
CA LEU A 3 -1.18 68.71 -6.51
C LEU A 3 -1.17 67.78 -7.75
N ARG A 4 -2.14 66.85 -7.76
CA ARG A 4 -3.02 66.43 -8.87
C ARG A 4 -2.42 66.23 -10.28
N VAL A 5 -2.42 64.97 -10.69
CA VAL A 5 -2.54 64.54 -12.09
C VAL A 5 -4.02 64.49 -12.46
N VAL A 6 -4.40 65.16 -13.55
CA VAL A 6 -5.59 64.85 -14.36
C VAL A 6 -5.19 65.06 -15.82
N SER A 7 -5.23 64.01 -16.63
CA SER A 7 -6.14 63.95 -17.77
C SER A 7 -6.02 62.63 -18.52
N VAL A 8 -7.21 62.07 -18.69
CA VAL A 8 -7.61 60.91 -19.48
C VAL A 8 -7.55 61.26 -20.96
N TYR A 9 -7.13 60.32 -21.80
CA TYR A 9 -7.76 60.13 -23.12
C TYR A 9 -8.08 58.65 -23.34
N CYS A 10 -9.37 58.45 -23.60
CA CYS A 10 -10.04 57.22 -23.99
C CYS A 10 -9.99 57.08 -25.52
N VAL A 11 -10.02 55.86 -26.09
CA VAL A 11 -10.96 55.44 -27.16
C VAL A 11 -10.70 53.97 -27.58
N ALA A 12 -11.80 53.20 -27.54
CA ALA A 12 -12.19 51.97 -28.27
C ALA A 12 -11.31 50.70 -28.15
N ALA A 13 -11.71 49.64 -27.44
CA ALA A 13 -12.88 48.74 -27.61
C ALA A 13 -12.76 47.79 -28.81
N PHE A 14 -12.42 46.52 -28.54
CA PHE A 14 -13.13 45.35 -29.08
C PHE A 14 -13.06 44.22 -28.05
N ALA A 15 -14.23 43.67 -27.73
CA ALA A 15 -14.45 42.70 -26.67
C ALA A 15 -14.11 41.28 -27.12
N LEU A 16 -13.50 40.50 -26.22
CA LEU A 16 -13.78 39.07 -26.11
C LEU A 16 -13.96 38.75 -24.63
N SER A 17 -15.20 38.44 -24.27
CA SER A 17 -15.61 38.07 -22.92
C SER A 17 -15.04 36.70 -22.54
N LEU A 18 -14.05 36.68 -21.66
CA LEU A 18 -13.74 35.52 -20.82
C LEU A 18 -14.21 35.86 -19.42
N ALA A 19 -15.39 35.36 -19.06
CA ALA A 19 -15.87 35.38 -17.70
C ALA A 19 -14.94 34.50 -16.85
N VAL A 20 -13.93 35.10 -16.22
CA VAL A 20 -13.22 34.48 -15.11
C VAL A 20 -14.24 34.39 -13.96
N LYS A 21 -14.83 33.20 -13.81
CA LYS A 21 -15.52 32.84 -12.58
C LYS A 21 -14.47 32.92 -11.48
N ALA A 22 -14.52 33.96 -10.65
CA ALA A 22 -13.78 34.02 -9.40
C ALA A 22 -14.09 32.72 -8.63
N GLN A 23 -13.09 31.86 -8.49
CA GLN A 23 -13.16 30.71 -7.61
C GLN A 23 -13.44 31.26 -6.21
N ARG A 24 -14.59 30.88 -5.65
CA ARG A 24 -14.87 31.08 -4.23
C ARG A 24 -13.73 30.40 -3.45
N PRO A 25 -13.24 30.99 -2.35
CA PRO A 25 -12.37 30.26 -1.45
C PRO A 25 -13.16 29.05 -0.97
N VAL A 26 -12.75 27.87 -1.42
CA VAL A 26 -13.23 26.62 -0.85
C VAL A 26 -12.60 26.58 0.53
N THR A 27 -13.39 26.87 1.56
CA THR A 27 -13.05 26.47 2.92
C THR A 27 -12.86 24.96 2.87
N ALA A 28 -11.60 24.52 2.99
CA ALA A 28 -11.21 23.12 3.05
C ALA A 28 -11.81 22.50 4.32
N ILE A 29 -13.03 21.96 4.20
CA ILE A 29 -13.48 20.92 5.10
C ILE A 29 -13.05 19.63 4.39
N SER A 30 -11.79 19.24 4.59
CA SER A 30 -11.34 17.90 4.24
C SER A 30 -12.21 16.91 5.03
N PRO A 31 -12.76 15.84 4.44
CA PRO A 31 -13.26 14.74 5.24
C PRO A 31 -12.12 14.28 6.16
N ASN A 32 -12.38 14.25 7.47
CA ASN A 32 -11.40 13.85 8.46
C ASN A 32 -11.23 12.32 8.36
N PHE A 33 -10.34 11.90 7.46
CA PHE A 33 -10.17 10.50 7.07
C PHE A 33 -9.58 9.67 8.21
N CYS A 34 -8.67 10.28 8.98
CA CYS A 34 -8.17 9.76 10.24
C CYS A 34 -8.70 10.58 11.42
N GLY A 35 -9.14 9.90 12.47
CA GLY A 35 -9.71 10.49 13.67
C GLY A 35 -8.67 10.98 14.67
N THR A 36 -7.37 10.93 14.37
CA THR A 36 -6.29 11.18 15.34
C THR A 36 -6.42 12.55 16.01
N GLU A 37 -6.58 13.64 15.26
CA GLU A 37 -6.76 14.97 15.85
C GLU A 37 -8.02 15.05 16.73
N ALA A 38 -9.12 14.47 16.27
CA ALA A 38 -10.39 14.47 17.00
C ALA A 38 -10.30 13.63 18.30
N ALA A 39 -9.66 12.47 18.23
CA ALA A 39 -9.39 11.60 19.36
C ALA A 39 -8.52 12.31 20.40
N MET A 40 -7.40 12.88 19.97
CA MET A 40 -6.50 13.62 20.85
C MET A 40 -7.18 14.86 21.44
N ALA A 41 -8.03 15.55 20.68
CA ALA A 41 -8.83 16.67 21.17
C ALA A 41 -9.83 16.24 22.26
N SER A 42 -10.42 15.05 22.14
CA SER A 42 -11.43 14.52 23.06
C SER A 42 -10.87 14.02 24.41
N LEU A 43 -9.56 13.77 24.49
CA LEU A 43 -8.90 13.36 25.74
C LEU A 43 -8.89 14.50 26.77
N SER A 44 -9.22 14.17 28.02
CA SER A 44 -9.06 15.09 29.16
C SER A 44 -7.58 15.44 29.36
N PRO A 45 -7.25 16.56 30.03
CA PRO A 45 -5.87 16.89 30.37
C PRO A 45 -5.13 15.75 31.07
N GLU A 46 -5.77 15.10 32.04
CA GLU A 46 -5.20 13.94 32.74
C GLU A 46 -4.99 12.75 31.80
N GLY A 47 -5.94 12.49 30.89
CA GLY A 47 -5.81 11.43 29.88
C GLY A 47 -4.65 11.68 28.91
N ARG A 48 -4.39 12.94 28.55
CA ARG A 48 -3.24 13.32 27.71
C ARG A 48 -1.91 13.16 28.46
N ASP A 49 -1.86 13.58 29.72
CA ASP A 49 -0.66 13.43 30.56
C ASP A 49 -0.31 11.96 30.79
N GLU A 50 -1.31 11.11 31.02
CA GLU A 50 -1.11 9.67 31.19
C GLU A 50 -0.68 8.99 29.88
N LEU A 51 -1.29 9.39 28.76
CA LEU A 51 -0.86 8.91 27.44
C LEU A 51 0.59 9.29 27.15
N ALA A 52 0.99 10.51 27.52
CA ALA A 52 2.37 10.97 27.40
C ALA A 52 3.36 10.22 28.28
N LYS A 53 2.93 9.69 29.44
CA LYS A 53 3.77 8.83 30.31
C LYS A 53 3.92 7.41 29.78
N ALA A 54 2.87 6.88 29.14
CA ALA A 54 2.89 5.53 28.55
C ALA A 54 3.64 5.49 27.21
N ALA A 55 3.70 6.63 26.54
CA ALA A 55 4.48 6.84 25.34
C ALA A 55 5.95 7.12 25.67
N TYR A 56 6.85 6.71 24.79
CA TYR A 56 8.26 7.05 24.94
C TYR A 56 8.96 7.15 23.59
N ARG A 57 10.09 7.86 23.57
CA ARG A 57 11.00 7.88 22.43
C ARG A 57 12.13 6.90 22.73
N PRO A 58 12.27 5.80 21.97
CA PRO A 58 13.34 4.85 22.21
C PRO A 58 14.71 5.53 22.10
N LEU A 59 15.64 5.17 23.00
CA LEU A 59 17.03 5.61 22.90
C LEU A 59 17.81 4.84 21.82
N ALA A 60 17.29 3.68 21.42
CA ALA A 60 17.77 2.83 20.35
C ALA A 60 16.58 2.04 19.78
N PRO A 61 16.62 1.68 18.49
CA PRO A 61 15.56 0.86 17.89
C PRO A 61 15.48 -0.53 18.53
N ALA A 62 14.26 -1.07 18.63
CA ALA A 62 14.02 -2.44 19.03
C ALA A 62 14.55 -3.42 17.98
N THR A 63 14.99 -4.61 18.41
CA THR A 63 15.43 -5.67 17.48
C THR A 63 14.28 -6.28 16.70
N GLU A 64 13.08 -6.28 17.27
CA GLU A 64 11.83 -6.66 16.62
C GLU A 64 10.67 -5.95 17.35
N ILE A 65 9.60 -5.63 16.62
CA ILE A 65 8.29 -5.25 17.18
C ILE A 65 7.23 -6.23 16.66
N LEU A 66 6.37 -6.73 17.56
CA LEU A 66 5.23 -7.54 17.17
C LEU A 66 4.01 -6.65 16.88
N LEU A 67 3.45 -6.74 15.68
CA LEU A 67 2.19 -6.09 15.32
C LEU A 67 1.05 -7.12 15.34
N TYR A 68 0.13 -6.98 16.29
CA TYR A 68 -1.06 -7.82 16.36
C TYR A 68 -2.24 -7.18 15.62
N LEU A 69 -2.72 -7.86 14.57
CA LEU A 69 -3.96 -7.49 13.88
C LEU A 69 -5.13 -8.25 14.50
N HIS A 70 -5.96 -7.51 15.21
CA HIS A 70 -7.15 -8.05 15.86
C HIS A 70 -8.39 -7.87 14.99
N PHE A 71 -8.96 -9.00 14.57
CA PHE A 71 -10.29 -9.07 13.97
C PHE A 71 -11.28 -9.55 15.05
N PRO A 72 -12.17 -8.70 15.58
CA PRO A 72 -13.11 -9.11 16.62
C PRO A 72 -13.94 -10.34 16.22
N PRO A 73 -14.25 -11.26 17.15
CA PRO A 73 -15.10 -12.40 16.89
C PRO A 73 -16.58 -11.97 16.78
N ALA A 74 -17.47 -12.90 16.44
CA ALA A 74 -18.91 -12.61 16.27
C ALA A 74 -19.57 -11.96 17.50
N GLY A 75 -19.09 -12.25 18.72
CA GLY A 75 -19.56 -11.61 19.96
C GLY A 75 -19.01 -10.20 20.20
N GLY A 76 -18.14 -9.72 19.32
CA GLY A 76 -17.35 -8.51 19.48
C GLY A 76 -16.26 -8.62 20.54
N THR A 77 -15.46 -7.57 20.64
CA THR A 77 -14.39 -7.42 21.63
C THR A 77 -14.68 -6.21 22.49
N LEU A 78 -14.65 -6.39 23.81
CA LEU A 78 -14.81 -5.29 24.77
C LEU A 78 -13.51 -4.48 24.85
N ILE A 79 -13.58 -3.22 24.45
CA ILE A 79 -12.53 -2.23 24.65
C ILE A 79 -12.91 -1.36 25.84
N ARG A 80 -12.04 -1.29 26.83
CA ARG A 80 -12.24 -0.49 28.04
C ARG A 80 -11.60 0.88 27.87
N LEU A 81 -12.24 1.90 28.42
CA LEU A 81 -11.61 3.20 28.56
C LEU A 81 -10.46 3.10 29.58
N GLY A 82 -9.29 3.62 29.24
CA GLY A 82 -8.16 3.76 30.15
C GLY A 82 -6.82 3.76 29.43
N ASN A 83 -5.75 3.67 30.22
CA ASN A 83 -4.40 3.55 29.67
C ASN A 83 -4.16 2.16 29.09
N ALA A 84 -3.36 2.09 28.03
CA ALA A 84 -2.95 0.81 27.45
C ALA A 84 -2.32 -0.12 28.51
N ASP A 85 -2.62 -1.40 28.37
CA ASP A 85 -2.07 -2.46 29.20
C ASP A 85 -1.55 -3.60 28.31
N SER A 86 -1.04 -4.67 28.94
CA SER A 86 -0.48 -5.80 28.20
C SER A 86 -1.52 -6.63 27.43
N THR A 87 -2.83 -6.37 27.62
CA THR A 87 -3.91 -7.06 26.90
C THR A 87 -4.24 -6.40 25.56
N GLY A 88 -3.89 -5.13 25.38
CA GLY A 88 -4.18 -4.38 24.16
C GLY A 88 -5.65 -3.95 23.99
N PHE A 89 -6.53 -4.27 24.96
CA PHE A 89 -7.97 -3.95 24.90
C PHE A 89 -8.39 -2.85 25.89
N ILE A 90 -7.43 -2.04 26.36
CA ILE A 90 -7.70 -0.79 27.06
C ILE A 90 -7.17 0.35 26.19
N SER A 91 -8.02 1.35 25.96
CA SER A 91 -7.72 2.45 25.06
C SER A 91 -8.09 3.80 25.66
N PRO A 92 -7.24 4.83 25.53
CA PRO A 92 -7.57 6.16 26.01
C PRO A 92 -8.56 6.86 25.07
N ILE A 93 -8.61 6.46 23.79
CA ILE A 93 -9.37 7.18 22.75
C ILE A 93 -10.85 6.77 22.66
N VAL A 94 -11.28 5.75 23.43
CA VAL A 94 -12.70 5.37 23.51
C VAL A 94 -13.39 6.20 24.60
N PRO A 95 -14.57 6.80 24.36
CA PRO A 95 -15.24 7.67 25.34
C PRO A 95 -15.92 6.93 26.50
N GLY A 96 -15.56 5.68 26.73
CA GLY A 96 -16.15 4.74 27.70
C GLY A 96 -15.98 3.31 27.21
N ASN A 97 -16.45 2.33 27.99
CA ASN A 97 -16.41 0.93 27.54
C ASN A 97 -17.24 0.76 26.26
N ARG A 98 -16.68 0.07 25.27
CA ARG A 98 -17.28 -0.15 23.95
C ARG A 98 -17.10 -1.60 23.52
N ILE A 99 -18.09 -2.14 22.82
CA ILE A 99 -17.97 -3.44 22.16
C ILE A 99 -17.67 -3.14 20.69
N CYS A 100 -16.49 -3.54 20.22
CA CYS A 100 -16.12 -3.50 18.81
C CYS A 100 -16.59 -4.79 18.13
N PRO A 101 -17.61 -4.76 17.24
CA PRO A 101 -18.11 -5.96 16.58
C PRO A 101 -17.16 -6.48 15.49
N ALA A 102 -17.36 -7.73 15.07
CA ALA A 102 -16.71 -8.28 13.89
C ALA A 102 -17.11 -7.48 12.63
N SER A 103 -16.14 -7.20 11.76
CA SER A 103 -16.41 -6.71 10.41
C SER A 103 -17.05 -7.80 9.53
N SER A 104 -17.64 -7.41 8.41
CA SER A 104 -18.19 -8.35 7.42
C SER A 104 -17.13 -8.89 6.44
N LEU A 105 -15.83 -8.63 6.69
CA LEU A 105 -14.75 -9.18 5.88
C LEU A 105 -14.76 -10.72 5.96
N THR A 106 -14.72 -11.35 4.79
CA THR A 106 -14.49 -12.80 4.66
C THR A 106 -13.08 -13.17 5.11
N GLN A 107 -12.81 -14.46 5.33
CA GLN A 107 -11.47 -14.90 5.71
C GLN A 107 -10.42 -14.52 4.65
N ALA A 108 -10.70 -14.73 3.35
CA ALA A 108 -9.80 -14.36 2.27
C ALA A 108 -9.52 -12.84 2.22
N GLN A 109 -10.51 -12.00 2.54
CA GLN A 109 -10.29 -10.56 2.64
C GLN A 109 -9.43 -10.18 3.85
N LYS A 110 -9.60 -10.86 4.99
CA LYS A 110 -8.73 -10.66 6.17
C LYS A 110 -7.29 -11.09 5.85
N ASP A 111 -7.11 -12.21 5.16
CA ASP A 111 -5.80 -12.70 4.73
C ASP A 111 -5.14 -11.69 3.79
N ARG A 112 -5.89 -11.10 2.84
CA ARG A 112 -5.39 -10.02 1.98
C ARG A 112 -5.00 -8.75 2.75
N VAL A 113 -5.75 -8.40 3.80
CA VAL A 113 -5.38 -7.28 4.67
C VAL A 113 -4.07 -7.57 5.38
N VAL A 114 -3.91 -8.76 5.95
CA VAL A 114 -2.68 -9.17 6.63
C VAL A 114 -1.49 -9.21 5.67
N GLU A 115 -1.68 -9.72 4.45
CA GLU A 115 -0.65 -9.76 3.40
C GLU A 115 -0.17 -8.34 3.04
N GLN A 116 -1.09 -7.43 2.70
CA GLN A 116 -0.70 -6.05 2.34
C GLN A 116 -0.02 -5.32 3.51
N VAL A 117 -0.47 -5.51 4.75
CA VAL A 117 0.18 -4.89 5.92
C VAL A 117 1.58 -5.48 6.13
N ASN A 118 1.77 -6.79 5.91
CA ASN A 118 3.11 -7.37 5.92
C ASN A 118 4.01 -6.76 4.83
N GLU A 119 3.48 -6.53 3.63
CA GLU A 119 4.22 -5.90 2.53
C GLU A 119 4.62 -4.46 2.84
N ASP A 120 3.70 -3.65 3.36
CA ASP A 120 3.96 -2.26 3.75
C ASP A 120 5.08 -2.17 4.80
N PHE A 121 5.13 -3.11 5.76
CA PHE A 121 6.15 -3.14 6.82
C PHE A 121 7.35 -4.05 6.51
N SER A 122 7.41 -4.65 5.32
CA SER A 122 8.41 -5.68 4.98
C SER A 122 9.88 -5.27 5.19
N PRO A 123 10.31 -4.01 5.02
CA PRO A 123 11.69 -3.60 5.28
C PRO A 123 12.09 -3.60 6.77
N PHE A 124 11.11 -3.45 7.65
CA PHE A 124 11.35 -3.32 9.09
C PHE A 124 11.29 -4.69 9.77
N SER A 125 12.00 -4.85 10.88
CA SER A 125 11.86 -6.02 11.77
C SER A 125 10.54 -5.94 12.57
N ILE A 126 9.42 -5.78 11.86
CA ILE A 126 8.07 -5.80 12.39
C ILE A 126 7.43 -7.11 11.94
N ARG A 127 6.97 -7.89 12.92
CA ARG A 127 6.35 -9.17 12.65
C ARG A 127 4.85 -9.06 12.85
N VAL A 128 4.10 -9.27 11.78
CA VAL A 128 2.63 -9.22 11.83
C VAL A 128 2.09 -10.58 12.26
N THR A 129 1.14 -10.56 13.21
CA THR A 129 0.47 -11.77 13.69
C THR A 129 -1.03 -11.55 13.86
N THR A 130 -1.80 -12.62 13.73
CA THR A 130 -3.22 -12.68 14.13
C THR A 130 -3.42 -13.59 15.35
N ASP A 131 -2.34 -14.11 15.95
CA ASP A 131 -2.37 -14.90 17.18
C ASP A 131 -2.31 -14.00 18.42
N TYR A 132 -3.41 -13.99 19.18
CA TYR A 132 -3.50 -13.21 20.42
C TYR A 132 -2.61 -13.77 21.55
N GLN A 133 -2.37 -15.08 21.60
CA GLN A 133 -1.51 -15.67 22.64
C GLN A 133 -0.07 -15.21 22.44
N GLU A 134 0.38 -15.11 21.20
CA GLU A 134 1.66 -14.52 20.87
C GLU A 134 1.75 -13.06 21.34
N PHE A 135 0.74 -12.25 21.04
CA PHE A 135 0.65 -10.87 21.53
C PHE A 135 0.72 -10.77 23.06
N LEU A 136 0.00 -11.63 23.78
CA LEU A 136 0.01 -11.64 25.25
C LEU A 136 1.40 -11.96 25.83
N ASN A 137 2.15 -12.83 25.16
CA ASN A 137 3.47 -13.28 25.62
C ASN A 137 4.61 -12.33 25.19
N TYR A 138 4.36 -11.38 24.29
CA TYR A 138 5.37 -10.43 23.83
C TYR A 138 5.59 -9.28 24.84
N PRO A 139 6.82 -8.75 24.98
CA PRO A 139 7.11 -7.61 25.86
C PRO A 139 6.23 -6.39 25.57
N PHE A 140 5.69 -5.77 26.62
CA PHE A 140 4.77 -4.62 26.52
C PHE A 140 5.30 -3.50 25.61
N ALA A 141 6.57 -3.14 25.76
CA ALA A 141 7.23 -2.06 25.04
C ALA A 141 7.55 -2.38 23.56
N GLN A 142 7.44 -3.64 23.14
CA GLN A 142 7.82 -4.10 21.80
C GLN A 142 6.63 -4.70 21.05
N LYS A 143 5.40 -4.32 21.40
CA LYS A 143 4.21 -4.80 20.70
C LYS A 143 3.22 -3.68 20.42
N LEU A 144 2.57 -3.79 19.27
CA LEU A 144 1.53 -2.90 18.78
C LEU A 144 0.26 -3.72 18.54
N ILE A 145 -0.88 -3.06 18.57
CA ILE A 145 -2.17 -3.68 18.27
C ILE A 145 -2.99 -2.75 17.40
N HIS A 146 -3.60 -3.33 16.37
CA HIS A 146 -4.57 -2.67 15.52
C HIS A 146 -5.86 -3.48 15.49
N ILE A 147 -7.00 -2.82 15.68
CA ILE A 147 -8.32 -3.44 15.72
C ILE A 147 -9.11 -3.09 14.47
N VAL A 148 -9.43 -4.09 13.65
CA VAL A 148 -10.26 -3.93 12.46
C VAL A 148 -11.72 -4.22 12.82
N THR A 149 -12.56 -3.20 12.90
CA THR A 149 -13.99 -3.33 13.29
C THR A 149 -14.92 -2.74 12.23
N THR A 150 -16.18 -2.45 12.58
CA THR A 150 -17.24 -2.07 11.64
C THR A 150 -17.25 -0.58 11.31
N THR A 151 -17.96 0.24 12.07
CA THR A 151 -18.16 1.67 11.81
C THR A 151 -17.50 2.52 12.90
N PRO A 152 -17.08 3.77 12.61
CA PRO A 152 -16.43 4.65 13.59
C PRO A 152 -17.27 4.90 14.85
N GLN A 153 -18.60 4.87 14.75
CA GLN A 153 -19.51 5.12 15.88
C GLN A 153 -19.43 4.05 16.97
N VAL A 154 -18.95 2.83 16.66
CA VAL A 154 -18.79 1.78 17.67
C VAL A 154 -17.80 2.18 18.77
N ILE A 155 -16.90 3.13 18.48
CA ILE A 155 -16.04 3.76 19.47
C ILE A 155 -16.27 5.28 19.61
N GLY A 156 -17.40 5.79 19.15
CA GLY A 156 -17.80 7.19 19.31
C GLY A 156 -17.15 8.18 18.34
N GLN A 157 -16.56 7.72 17.24
CA GLN A 157 -15.98 8.58 16.20
C GLN A 157 -17.05 9.02 15.17
N GLY A 158 -16.72 10.06 14.39
CA GLY A 158 -17.59 10.62 13.36
C GLY A 158 -17.73 9.73 12.11
N SER A 159 -18.81 9.90 11.33
CA SER A 159 -19.14 9.02 10.19
C SER A 159 -18.18 9.08 8.99
N GLY A 160 -17.25 10.03 8.96
CA GLY A 160 -16.23 10.16 7.91
C GLY A 160 -14.87 9.56 8.27
N THR A 161 -14.74 8.97 9.45
CA THR A 161 -13.47 8.44 9.95
C THR A 161 -13.26 7.00 9.46
N GLY A 162 -12.20 6.79 8.68
CA GLY A 162 -11.75 5.49 8.19
C GLY A 162 -10.92 4.72 9.21
N GLY A 163 -10.11 5.43 9.99
CA GLY A 163 -9.33 4.89 11.09
C GLY A 163 -9.03 5.93 12.17
N VAL A 164 -8.50 5.48 13.30
CA VAL A 164 -8.02 6.36 14.36
C VAL A 164 -6.96 5.69 15.22
N ALA A 165 -5.94 6.46 15.59
CA ALA A 165 -4.87 6.02 16.46
C ALA A 165 -4.60 7.05 17.56
N PRO A 166 -4.04 6.60 18.71
CA PRO A 166 -3.41 7.53 19.64
C PRO A 166 -2.08 8.00 19.08
N PHE A 167 -1.83 9.30 19.20
CA PHE A 167 -0.61 9.95 18.70
C PHE A 167 -0.30 11.19 19.53
N ILE A 168 0.94 11.33 20.00
CA ILE A 168 1.34 12.48 20.81
C ILE A 168 2.52 13.27 20.23
N GLY A 169 2.98 12.91 19.03
CA GLY A 169 4.01 13.64 18.31
C GLY A 169 4.99 12.75 17.57
N ILE A 170 5.74 13.38 16.67
CA ILE A 170 6.68 12.69 15.78
C ILE A 170 7.76 11.95 16.59
N GLY A 171 8.06 10.71 16.19
CA GLY A 171 9.12 9.88 16.76
C GLY A 171 8.80 9.26 18.12
N THR A 172 7.54 9.30 18.54
CA THR A 172 7.10 8.73 19.82
C THR A 172 6.32 7.43 19.61
N LEU A 173 6.80 6.35 20.24
CA LEU A 173 6.16 5.04 20.21
C LEU A 173 4.98 4.97 21.19
N MET A 174 3.91 4.32 20.74
CA MET A 174 2.68 4.06 21.50
C MET A 174 2.50 2.56 21.74
N PRO A 175 3.34 1.93 22.59
CA PRO A 175 3.30 0.48 22.79
C PRO A 175 1.95 0.02 23.35
N SER A 176 1.46 -1.11 22.84
CA SER A 176 0.20 -1.78 23.25
C SER A 176 -1.06 -0.91 23.21
N ASN A 177 -0.99 0.32 22.70
CA ASN A 177 -2.14 1.17 22.51
C ASN A 177 -2.90 0.74 21.26
N PRO A 178 -4.21 0.44 21.34
CA PRO A 178 -4.96 0.05 20.16
C PRO A 178 -5.19 1.24 19.25
N SER A 179 -4.79 1.07 18.00
CA SER A 179 -5.31 1.81 16.85
C SER A 179 -6.47 1.05 16.21
N PHE A 180 -7.27 1.73 15.38
CA PHE A 180 -8.52 1.18 14.84
C PHE A 180 -8.68 1.50 13.36
N SER A 181 -9.23 0.56 12.61
CA SER A 181 -9.81 0.80 11.28
C SER A 181 -11.27 0.34 11.25
N PHE A 182 -12.07 1.06 10.46
CA PHE A 182 -13.51 0.87 10.38
C PHE A 182 -13.87 0.31 9.01
N ALA A 183 -13.80 -1.01 8.87
CA ALA A 183 -13.95 -1.71 7.61
C ALA A 183 -15.26 -1.34 6.88
N THR A 184 -16.37 -1.17 7.60
CA THR A 184 -17.64 -0.77 6.99
C THR A 184 -17.61 0.67 6.44
N ALA A 185 -16.89 1.58 7.09
CA ALA A 185 -16.69 2.94 6.57
C ALA A 185 -15.80 2.95 5.32
N LEU A 186 -14.92 1.97 5.21
CA LEU A 186 -13.99 1.75 4.08
C LEU A 186 -14.59 0.83 2.99
N GLY A 187 -15.91 0.63 2.99
CA GLY A 187 -16.61 -0.21 2.00
C GLY A 187 -16.35 -1.71 2.12
N ASN A 188 -15.71 -2.17 3.20
CA ASN A 188 -15.19 -3.52 3.39
C ASN A 188 -14.23 -3.97 2.27
N ASP A 189 -13.56 -3.01 1.64
CA ASP A 189 -12.53 -3.29 0.65
C ASP A 189 -11.21 -3.61 1.37
N PRO A 190 -10.62 -4.80 1.14
CA PRO A 190 -9.38 -5.19 1.81
C PRO A 190 -8.19 -4.27 1.50
N PHE A 191 -8.15 -3.62 0.33
CA PHE A 191 -7.10 -2.66 0.01
C PHE A 191 -7.20 -1.41 0.91
N TYR A 192 -8.37 -0.78 0.98
CA TYR A 192 -8.56 0.41 1.81
C TYR A 192 -8.41 0.09 3.30
N VAL A 193 -8.88 -1.07 3.74
CA VAL A 193 -8.70 -1.52 5.13
C VAL A 193 -7.21 -1.69 5.45
N ALA A 194 -6.45 -2.37 4.60
CA ALA A 194 -5.02 -2.58 4.82
C ALA A 194 -4.24 -1.27 4.86
N ASN A 195 -4.50 -0.36 3.90
CA ASN A 195 -3.82 0.92 3.87
C ASN A 195 -4.09 1.75 5.15
N VAL A 196 -5.35 1.77 5.63
CA VAL A 196 -5.67 2.42 6.90
C VAL A 196 -5.04 1.69 8.08
N VAL A 197 -4.97 0.35 8.09
CA VAL A 197 -4.23 -0.38 9.14
C VAL A 197 -2.78 0.11 9.21
N SER A 198 -2.07 0.15 8.08
CA SER A 198 -0.69 0.63 8.02
C SER A 198 -0.55 2.10 8.43
N HIS A 199 -1.47 2.96 8.00
CA HIS A 199 -1.53 4.38 8.38
C HIS A 199 -1.68 4.57 9.90
N GLU A 200 -2.65 3.90 10.50
CA GLU A 200 -2.96 4.06 11.93
C GLU A 200 -1.89 3.40 12.81
N VAL A 201 -1.28 2.31 12.35
CA VAL A 201 -0.08 1.75 12.99
C VAL A 201 1.10 2.71 12.86
N GLY A 202 1.24 3.41 11.72
CA GLY A 202 2.23 4.46 11.51
C GLY A 202 2.16 5.56 12.59
N HIS A 203 0.96 6.00 12.97
CA HIS A 203 0.79 6.91 14.11
C HIS A 203 1.31 6.32 15.43
N THR A 204 1.07 5.03 15.69
CA THR A 204 1.59 4.37 16.89
C THR A 204 3.11 4.21 16.89
N LEU A 205 3.75 4.27 15.71
CA LEU A 205 5.19 4.32 15.52
C LEU A 205 5.74 5.77 15.53
N GLY A 206 4.88 6.76 15.74
CA GLY A 206 5.27 8.16 15.84
C GLY A 206 5.28 8.92 14.52
N LEU A 207 4.49 8.51 13.53
CA LEU A 207 4.31 9.27 12.30
C LEU A 207 3.15 10.27 12.41
N ALA A 208 3.37 11.48 11.91
CA ALA A 208 2.28 12.41 11.61
C ALA A 208 1.71 12.12 10.20
N HIS A 209 0.69 12.85 9.78
CA HIS A 209 0.25 12.78 8.39
C HIS A 209 1.33 13.32 7.45
N GLN A 210 1.46 12.68 6.28
CA GLN A 210 2.16 13.24 5.14
C GLN A 210 1.24 14.22 4.44
N SER A 211 1.49 15.51 4.67
CA SER A 211 0.72 16.60 4.06
C SER A 211 1.25 17.03 2.70
N LEU A 212 0.39 17.67 1.90
CA LEU A 212 0.79 18.31 0.64
C LEU A 212 1.13 19.77 0.87
N TYR A 213 2.25 20.22 0.31
CA TYR A 213 2.71 21.60 0.36
C TYR A 213 2.89 22.18 -1.05
N ASN A 214 2.94 23.50 -1.14
CA ASN A 214 3.44 24.18 -2.33
C ASN A 214 4.97 24.34 -2.30
N ASP A 215 5.54 24.88 -3.38
CA ASP A 215 7.00 25.09 -3.53
C ASP A 215 7.64 25.98 -2.44
N SER A 216 6.84 26.76 -1.70
CA SER A 216 7.29 27.59 -0.58
C SER A 216 7.02 26.95 0.78
N CYS A 217 6.75 25.65 0.83
CA CYS A 217 6.39 24.89 2.03
C CYS A 217 5.19 25.44 2.80
N SER A 218 4.24 26.07 2.11
CA SER A 218 2.93 26.38 2.70
C SER A 218 2.01 25.18 2.54
N LEU A 219 1.35 24.79 3.64
CA LEU A 219 0.40 23.68 3.66
C LEU A 219 -0.74 23.93 2.66
N LEU A 220 -1.00 22.97 1.78
CA LEU A 220 -2.13 22.96 0.86
C LEU A 220 -3.27 22.09 1.38
N THR A 221 -2.94 20.87 1.81
CA THR A 221 -3.89 19.94 2.43
C THR A 221 -3.16 19.04 3.41
N GLU A 222 -3.83 18.66 4.50
CA GLU A 222 -3.29 17.81 5.56
C GLU A 222 -2.89 16.42 5.07
N TYR A 223 -3.65 15.85 4.14
CA TYR A 223 -3.35 14.55 3.56
C TYR A 223 -2.89 14.72 2.12
N HIS A 224 -1.67 14.25 1.85
CA HIS A 224 -1.12 14.24 0.51
C HIS A 224 -1.89 13.22 -0.34
N PRO A 225 -2.49 13.63 -1.48
CA PRO A 225 -3.18 12.70 -2.36
C PRO A 225 -2.21 11.74 -3.03
N ASN A 226 -2.73 10.65 -3.59
CA ASN A 226 -1.96 9.78 -4.47
C ASN A 226 -1.24 10.52 -5.58
N ILE A 227 -0.05 10.03 -5.92
CA ILE A 227 0.73 10.53 -7.04
C ILE A 227 0.53 9.57 -8.22
N GLY A 228 -0.04 10.09 -9.31
CA GLY A 228 -0.34 9.30 -10.50
C GLY A 228 -1.62 8.46 -10.39
N THR A 229 -1.81 7.57 -11.37
CA THR A 229 -2.96 6.66 -11.46
C THR A 229 -2.53 5.31 -12.01
N GLY A 230 -3.26 4.24 -11.68
CA GLY A 230 -2.98 2.90 -12.21
C GLY A 230 -2.00 2.10 -11.35
N PRO A 231 -1.46 0.97 -11.86
CA PRO A 231 -0.72 -0.01 -11.04
C PRO A 231 0.57 0.57 -10.46
N LEU A 232 1.20 1.48 -11.21
CA LEU A 232 2.42 2.17 -10.82
C LEU A 232 2.16 3.52 -10.12
N SER A 233 0.90 3.85 -9.79
CA SER A 233 0.62 5.02 -8.95
C SER A 233 1.23 4.82 -7.56
N PHE A 234 1.56 5.93 -6.91
CA PHE A 234 2.16 5.92 -5.57
C PHE A 234 1.14 6.41 -4.54
N SER A 235 0.69 5.48 -3.72
CA SER A 235 -0.15 5.67 -2.55
C SER A 235 0.72 5.90 -1.33
N ILE A 236 0.72 7.14 -0.83
CA ILE A 236 1.48 7.51 0.37
C ILE A 236 0.73 6.98 1.59
N ILE A 237 1.35 6.07 2.36
CA ILE A 237 0.70 5.40 3.50
C ILE A 237 0.18 6.42 4.52
N MET A 238 1.00 7.39 4.93
CA MET A 238 0.58 8.46 5.87
C MET A 238 -0.19 9.61 5.20
N GLY A 239 -0.56 9.48 3.92
CA GLY A 239 -1.31 10.45 3.14
C GLY A 239 -2.76 10.01 2.94
N TYR A 240 -3.30 10.29 1.76
CA TYR A 240 -4.65 9.90 1.35
C TYR A 240 -4.61 8.89 0.19
N ALA A 241 -4.70 7.60 0.53
CA ALA A 241 -4.67 6.50 -0.44
C ALA A 241 -6.01 6.33 -1.17
N THR A 242 -6.07 6.75 -2.44
CA THR A 242 -7.30 6.70 -3.26
C THR A 242 -7.27 5.72 -4.44
N ASP A 243 -6.13 5.11 -4.71
CA ASP A 243 -5.91 4.21 -5.86
C ASP A 243 -5.11 2.98 -5.41
N PRO A 244 -5.50 1.75 -5.81
CA PRO A 244 -4.75 0.53 -5.57
C PRO A 244 -3.48 0.40 -6.43
N GLY A 245 -2.54 1.34 -6.27
CA GLY A 245 -1.16 1.26 -6.76
C GLY A 245 -0.17 0.81 -5.69
N ILE A 246 1.10 1.21 -5.86
CA ILE A 246 2.21 1.00 -4.92
C ILE A 246 1.93 1.77 -3.61
N SER A 247 1.83 1.06 -2.49
CA SER A 247 1.57 1.62 -1.15
C SER A 247 2.87 1.68 -0.36
N ASN A 248 3.50 2.86 -0.24
CA ASN A 248 4.82 2.95 0.39
C ASN A 248 4.99 4.16 1.32
N TRP A 249 6.09 4.11 2.07
CA TRP A 249 6.51 5.17 3.00
C TRP A 249 7.07 6.36 2.23
N TYR A 250 6.80 7.56 2.73
CA TYR A 250 7.17 8.78 2.03
C TYR A 250 8.10 9.66 2.86
N SER A 251 8.73 10.61 2.19
CA SER A 251 9.64 11.56 2.82
C SER A 251 9.56 12.88 2.09
N GLN A 252 9.44 13.96 2.87
CA GLN A 252 9.40 15.33 2.35
C GLN A 252 10.20 16.28 3.21
N GLU A 253 10.67 17.37 2.58
CA GLU A 253 11.52 18.38 3.22
C GLU A 253 10.74 19.52 3.88
N CYS A 254 9.46 19.69 3.53
CA CYS A 254 8.64 20.72 4.15
C CYS A 254 8.32 20.35 5.60
N SER A 255 8.56 21.29 6.51
CA SER A 255 8.31 21.07 7.94
C SER A 255 6.81 21.01 8.23
N HIS A 256 6.41 20.04 9.05
CA HIS A 256 5.03 19.91 9.49
C HIS A 256 4.60 21.13 10.31
N PRO A 257 3.48 21.82 9.98
CA PRO A 257 3.06 23.07 10.63
C PRO A 257 2.96 22.98 12.16
N THR A 258 2.46 21.84 12.67
CA THR A 258 2.30 21.60 14.11
C THR A 258 3.59 21.18 14.82
N TYR A 259 4.46 20.40 14.18
CA TYR A 259 5.62 19.78 14.83
C TYR A 259 6.96 20.46 14.51
N GLY A 260 6.99 21.34 13.50
CA GLY A 260 8.15 22.16 13.16
C GLY A 260 9.33 21.42 12.55
N THR A 261 9.16 20.15 12.18
CA THR A 261 10.19 19.32 11.54
C THR A 261 9.65 18.67 10.27
N PRO A 262 10.50 18.40 9.26
CA PRO A 262 10.12 17.55 8.15
C PRO A 262 9.72 16.15 8.62
N LEU A 263 8.95 15.44 7.81
CA LEU A 263 8.51 14.07 8.09
C LEU A 263 9.14 13.11 7.08
N HIS A 264 10.04 12.27 7.58
CA HIS A 264 10.72 11.21 6.85
C HIS A 264 10.24 9.87 7.42
N ASP A 265 9.22 9.27 6.81
CA ASP A 265 8.48 8.15 7.42
C ASP A 265 9.41 6.96 7.73
N PHE A 266 10.22 6.60 6.74
CA PHE A 266 11.16 5.49 6.82
C PHE A 266 12.19 5.69 7.95
N GLU A 267 12.75 6.90 8.07
CA GLU A 267 13.71 7.24 9.13
C GLU A 267 13.05 7.15 10.50
N VAL A 268 11.83 7.70 10.65
CA VAL A 268 11.09 7.66 11.92
C VAL A 268 10.80 6.21 12.33
N ILE A 269 10.32 5.34 11.43
CA ILE A 269 10.08 3.93 11.76
C ILE A 269 11.39 3.21 12.09
N SER A 270 12.45 3.41 11.30
CA SER A 270 13.76 2.77 11.53
C SER A 270 14.43 3.23 12.83
N SER A 271 14.02 4.37 13.39
CA SER A 271 14.42 4.81 14.73
C SER A 271 13.69 4.07 15.87
N GLN A 272 12.53 3.47 15.59
CA GLN A 272 11.75 2.66 16.54
C GLN A 272 12.15 1.19 16.53
N VAL A 273 12.48 0.65 15.35
CA VAL A 273 12.76 -0.77 15.12
C VAL A 273 13.80 -0.93 14.01
N VAL A 274 14.71 -1.88 14.16
CA VAL A 274 15.77 -2.12 13.17
C VAL A 274 15.18 -2.55 11.83
N LEU A 275 15.89 -2.25 10.75
CA LEU A 275 15.62 -2.85 9.44
C LEU A 275 15.94 -4.35 9.49
N LYS A 276 15.30 -5.12 8.61
CA LYS A 276 15.73 -6.50 8.37
C LYS A 276 17.15 -6.49 7.80
N ALA A 277 17.87 -7.59 8.04
CA ALA A 277 19.18 -7.77 7.44
C ALA A 277 19.00 -8.08 5.96
N ASP A 278 19.82 -7.42 5.13
CA ASP A 278 19.93 -7.65 3.70
C ASP A 278 20.22 -9.14 3.39
N GLU A 279 19.42 -9.71 2.50
CA GLU A 279 19.43 -11.12 2.15
C GLU A 279 20.41 -11.46 1.01
N PHE A 280 20.70 -10.51 0.12
CA PHE A 280 21.46 -10.77 -1.10
C PHE A 280 22.54 -9.69 -1.34
N PRO A 281 23.63 -10.03 -2.03
CA PRO A 281 24.66 -9.05 -2.34
C PRO A 281 24.21 -8.06 -3.43
N GLU A 282 24.72 -6.83 -3.33
CA GLU A 282 24.43 -5.72 -4.24
C GLU A 282 25.10 -5.80 -5.63
N VAL A 283 26.25 -6.47 -5.70
CA VAL A 283 27.19 -6.35 -6.82
C VAL A 283 27.34 -7.68 -7.57
N PRO A 284 27.00 -7.71 -8.88
CA PRO A 284 27.25 -8.87 -9.74
C PRO A 284 28.73 -9.26 -9.78
N GLY A 285 29.01 -10.57 -9.79
CA GLY A 285 30.39 -11.07 -9.80
C GLY A 285 31.17 -10.89 -8.49
N SER A 286 30.52 -10.50 -7.38
CA SER A 286 31.16 -10.43 -6.06
C SER A 286 31.74 -11.79 -5.61
N THR A 287 32.82 -11.75 -4.81
CA THR A 287 33.48 -12.94 -4.24
C THR A 287 33.43 -12.91 -2.71
N PRO A 288 33.13 -14.02 -2.01
CA PRO A 288 32.87 -15.37 -2.54
C PRO A 288 31.51 -15.49 -3.25
N LEU A 289 31.48 -16.28 -4.33
CA LEU A 289 30.30 -16.47 -5.16
C LEU A 289 29.15 -17.12 -4.38
N ALA A 290 27.96 -16.53 -4.42
CA ALA A 290 26.75 -17.22 -3.96
C ALA A 290 26.49 -18.47 -4.82
N PRO A 291 26.08 -19.60 -4.23
CA PRO A 291 25.60 -20.75 -5.01
C PRO A 291 24.32 -20.39 -5.77
N ALA A 292 24.04 -21.11 -6.85
CA ALA A 292 22.77 -20.97 -7.53
C ALA A 292 21.61 -21.31 -6.59
N VAL A 293 20.57 -20.47 -6.60
CA VAL A 293 19.37 -20.68 -5.79
C VAL A 293 18.39 -21.61 -6.52
N THR A 294 17.50 -22.24 -5.75
CA THR A 294 16.33 -22.93 -6.31
C THR A 294 15.20 -21.93 -6.44
N LEU A 295 14.55 -21.86 -7.60
CA LEU A 295 13.37 -21.03 -7.83
C LEU A 295 12.10 -21.78 -7.39
N PRO A 296 11.06 -21.07 -6.89
CA PRO A 296 11.02 -19.63 -6.66
C PRO A 296 11.85 -19.20 -5.44
N VAL A 297 12.33 -17.95 -5.46
CA VAL A 297 13.05 -17.30 -4.36
C VAL A 297 12.43 -15.93 -4.09
N SER A 298 12.33 -15.54 -2.82
CA SER A 298 11.83 -14.22 -2.42
C SER A 298 12.94 -13.41 -1.78
N GLY A 299 12.89 -12.09 -1.96
CA GLY A 299 13.81 -11.11 -1.38
C GLY A 299 13.09 -9.84 -0.96
N ILE A 300 13.79 -8.96 -0.25
CA ILE A 300 13.27 -7.69 0.24
C ILE A 300 14.23 -6.60 -0.20
N LEU A 301 13.74 -5.64 -0.99
CA LEU A 301 14.45 -4.39 -1.22
C LEU A 301 14.15 -3.48 -0.03
N GLY A 302 15.02 -3.54 0.98
CA GLY A 302 14.79 -3.03 2.31
C GLY A 302 15.13 -1.55 2.49
N GLN A 303 15.86 -0.93 1.58
CA GLN A 303 16.23 0.49 1.70
C GLN A 303 16.49 1.15 0.35
N ALA A 304 16.57 2.49 0.35
CA ALA A 304 16.88 3.24 -0.86
C ALA A 304 18.24 2.83 -1.43
N GLY A 305 18.25 2.37 -2.68
CA GLY A 305 19.47 1.95 -3.40
C GLY A 305 19.85 0.48 -3.24
N ASP A 306 19.06 -0.27 -2.46
CA ASP A 306 19.14 -1.72 -2.33
C ASP A 306 18.95 -2.43 -3.69
N ALA A 307 19.76 -3.45 -3.91
CA ALA A 307 19.69 -4.35 -5.04
C ALA A 307 20.10 -5.78 -4.64
N ASP A 308 19.30 -6.74 -5.09
CA ASP A 308 19.53 -8.14 -4.81
C ASP A 308 20.14 -8.84 -6.03
N VAL A 309 21.36 -9.35 -5.89
CA VAL A 309 21.99 -10.20 -6.90
C VAL A 309 21.81 -11.68 -6.55
N ILE A 310 21.01 -12.35 -7.36
CA ILE A 310 20.67 -13.76 -7.23
C ILE A 310 21.33 -14.55 -8.35
N ARG A 311 22.06 -15.60 -7.99
CA ARG A 311 22.56 -16.56 -8.99
C ARG A 311 21.49 -17.59 -9.31
N VAL A 312 21.17 -17.74 -10.59
CA VAL A 312 20.30 -18.79 -11.13
C VAL A 312 21.12 -19.72 -12.01
N ASP A 313 20.69 -20.97 -12.16
CA ASP A 313 21.28 -21.94 -13.10
C ASP A 313 20.15 -22.67 -13.83
N LEU A 314 19.89 -22.26 -15.08
CA LEU A 314 18.79 -22.79 -15.86
C LEU A 314 19.24 -23.96 -16.74
N PRO A 315 18.50 -25.09 -16.77
CA PRO A 315 18.90 -26.25 -17.57
C PRO A 315 18.75 -26.04 -19.09
N ALA A 316 17.97 -25.03 -19.49
CA ALA A 316 17.75 -24.60 -20.86
C ALA A 316 17.44 -23.10 -20.88
N ASP A 317 17.42 -22.49 -22.06
CA ASP A 317 16.95 -21.11 -22.21
C ASP A 317 15.50 -21.00 -21.69
N GLY A 318 15.25 -19.99 -20.86
CA GLY A 318 13.98 -19.82 -20.17
C GLY A 318 13.56 -18.36 -20.04
N THR A 319 12.39 -18.14 -19.43
CA THR A 319 11.92 -16.81 -19.05
C THR A 319 11.70 -16.81 -17.54
N LEU A 320 12.28 -15.83 -16.87
CA LEU A 320 12.03 -15.58 -15.46
C LEU A 320 11.00 -14.46 -15.30
N LEU A 321 10.35 -14.44 -14.15
CA LEU A 321 9.37 -13.46 -13.73
C LEU A 321 9.74 -12.93 -12.34
N VAL A 322 9.80 -11.61 -12.20
CA VAL A 322 9.72 -10.95 -10.90
C VAL A 322 8.27 -10.54 -10.64
N VAL A 323 7.66 -11.08 -9.60
CA VAL A 323 6.36 -10.66 -9.08
C VAL A 323 6.58 -9.77 -7.88
N THR A 324 5.87 -8.64 -7.85
CA THR A 324 5.84 -7.76 -6.69
C THR A 324 4.41 -7.31 -6.44
N ASP A 325 4.13 -6.93 -5.20
CA ASP A 325 2.83 -6.38 -4.80
C ASP A 325 2.89 -4.88 -4.47
N ASN A 326 4.06 -4.37 -4.08
CA ASN A 326 4.16 -3.08 -3.41
C ASN A 326 5.35 -2.20 -3.84
N ILE A 327 6.03 -2.56 -4.93
CA ILE A 327 7.20 -1.85 -5.45
C ILE A 327 7.21 -1.93 -6.97
N ASP A 328 7.82 -0.95 -7.64
CA ASP A 328 8.20 -1.10 -9.04
C ASP A 328 9.63 -1.62 -9.09
N VAL A 329 9.92 -2.50 -10.04
CA VAL A 329 11.22 -3.18 -10.12
C VAL A 329 11.76 -3.23 -11.53
N GLU A 330 13.06 -3.43 -11.61
CA GLU A 330 13.75 -3.82 -12.83
C GLU A 330 14.64 -5.02 -12.56
N ALA A 331 14.80 -5.85 -13.58
CA ALA A 331 15.68 -7.01 -13.56
C ALA A 331 16.82 -6.80 -14.56
N SER A 332 18.05 -7.07 -14.15
CA SER A 332 19.24 -7.05 -15.02
C SER A 332 19.93 -8.41 -14.99
N VAL A 333 20.31 -8.92 -16.15
CA VAL A 333 21.00 -10.21 -16.29
C VAL A 333 22.47 -9.98 -16.60
N PHE A 334 23.33 -10.73 -15.93
CA PHE A 334 24.78 -10.69 -16.07
C PHE A 334 25.32 -12.11 -16.27
N GLU A 335 26.48 -12.18 -16.93
CA GLU A 335 27.34 -13.35 -16.78
C GLU A 335 27.87 -13.43 -15.34
N VAL A 336 28.30 -14.62 -14.92
CA VAL A 336 28.77 -14.87 -13.54
C VAL A 336 30.05 -14.11 -13.15
N ASP A 337 30.73 -13.49 -14.12
CA ASP A 337 31.87 -12.60 -13.92
C ASP A 337 31.48 -11.11 -13.77
N GLY A 338 30.17 -10.82 -13.77
CA GLY A 338 29.62 -9.47 -13.68
C GLY A 338 29.47 -8.76 -15.03
N THR A 339 29.76 -9.40 -16.16
CA THR A 339 29.55 -8.80 -17.49
C THR A 339 28.04 -8.62 -17.75
N PRO A 340 27.55 -7.40 -18.04
CA PRO A 340 26.13 -7.16 -18.29
C PRO A 340 25.66 -7.78 -19.61
N ILE A 341 24.47 -8.40 -19.59
CA ILE A 341 23.80 -8.97 -20.77
C ILE A 341 22.65 -8.06 -21.20
N ALA A 342 21.69 -7.82 -20.31
CA ALA A 342 20.50 -7.02 -20.60
C ALA A 342 19.82 -6.51 -19.32
N ALA A 343 18.97 -5.50 -19.46
CA ALA A 343 18.11 -4.98 -18.39
C ALA A 343 16.66 -4.87 -18.88
N PHE A 344 15.72 -5.11 -17.98
CA PHE A 344 14.30 -5.27 -18.25
C PHE A 344 13.48 -4.55 -17.17
N ASN A 345 12.44 -3.85 -17.59
CA ASN A 345 11.45 -3.20 -16.75
C ASN A 345 10.13 -3.15 -17.54
N ASP A 346 9.00 -3.28 -16.85
CA ASP A 346 7.69 -3.06 -17.45
C ASP A 346 7.19 -1.65 -17.09
N PRO A 347 6.95 -0.78 -18.08
CA PRO A 347 6.59 0.62 -17.81
C PRO A 347 5.13 0.81 -17.37
N GLU A 348 4.32 -0.26 -17.33
CA GLU A 348 2.89 -0.20 -17.01
C GLU A 348 2.50 -1.03 -15.78
N LEU A 349 3.31 -2.03 -15.42
CA LEU A 349 3.03 -3.00 -14.37
C LEU A 349 4.22 -3.20 -13.41
N PRO A 350 3.98 -3.45 -12.12
CA PRO A 350 5.02 -3.73 -11.14
C PRO A 350 5.52 -5.20 -11.21
N ILE A 351 5.65 -5.74 -12.42
CA ILE A 351 6.15 -7.10 -12.68
C ILE A 351 7.11 -7.08 -13.86
N VAL A 352 8.09 -7.98 -13.89
CA VAL A 352 9.08 -7.99 -14.99
C VAL A 352 9.27 -9.41 -15.51
N PHE A 353 8.99 -9.60 -16.80
CA PHE A 353 9.35 -10.82 -17.54
C PHE A 353 10.65 -10.62 -18.29
N PHE A 354 11.56 -11.59 -18.22
CA PHE A 354 12.84 -11.46 -18.90
C PHE A 354 13.44 -12.81 -19.32
N PRO A 355 14.01 -12.92 -20.54
CA PRO A 355 14.68 -14.12 -20.99
C PRO A 355 16.03 -14.30 -20.29
N VAL A 356 16.37 -15.54 -19.97
CA VAL A 356 17.67 -15.94 -19.41
C VAL A 356 18.15 -17.17 -20.15
N THR A 357 19.40 -17.15 -20.63
CA THR A 357 19.99 -18.29 -21.35
C THR A 357 20.38 -19.42 -20.39
N ALA A 358 20.49 -20.63 -20.93
CA ALA A 358 20.90 -21.80 -20.17
C ALA A 358 22.25 -21.63 -19.47
N GLY A 359 22.39 -22.32 -18.34
CA GLY A 359 23.56 -22.28 -17.47
C GLY A 359 23.48 -21.18 -16.41
N PRO A 360 24.59 -20.96 -15.69
CA PRO A 360 24.60 -20.04 -14.57
C PRO A 360 24.61 -18.58 -15.04
N LYS A 361 23.77 -17.75 -14.39
CA LYS A 361 23.63 -16.31 -14.63
C LYS A 361 23.40 -15.59 -13.30
N ASP A 362 23.90 -14.37 -13.20
CA ASP A 362 23.58 -13.47 -12.09
C ASP A 362 22.40 -12.58 -12.53
N VAL A 363 21.34 -12.56 -11.73
CA VAL A 363 20.16 -11.71 -11.92
C VAL A 363 20.16 -10.68 -10.81
N ARG A 364 20.25 -9.40 -11.16
CA ARG A 364 20.08 -8.31 -10.21
C ARG A 364 18.66 -7.77 -10.28
N ILE A 365 17.99 -7.70 -9.14
CA ILE A 365 16.68 -7.07 -8.97
C ILE A 365 16.88 -5.80 -8.15
N ARG A 366 16.28 -4.69 -8.58
CA ARG A 366 16.32 -3.42 -7.85
C ARG A 366 15.04 -2.64 -8.04
N ALA A 367 14.78 -1.69 -7.16
CA ALA A 367 13.66 -0.77 -7.29
C ALA A 367 13.83 0.09 -8.54
N ALA A 368 12.75 0.32 -9.27
CA ALA A 368 12.74 1.11 -10.50
C ALA A 368 12.03 2.45 -10.30
N SER A 369 12.60 3.53 -10.85
CA SER A 369 11.88 4.80 -10.93
C SER A 369 10.86 4.72 -12.06
N ASN A 370 9.66 5.25 -11.84
CA ASN A 370 8.62 5.35 -12.86
C ASN A 370 8.12 6.77 -13.01
N ALA A 371 7.06 6.95 -13.82
CA ALA A 371 6.51 8.27 -14.12
C ALA A 371 5.95 9.00 -12.88
N ASN A 372 5.65 8.26 -11.80
CA ASN A 372 4.98 8.78 -10.61
C ASN A 372 5.95 8.97 -9.45
N MET A 373 6.91 8.05 -9.25
CA MET A 373 7.90 8.16 -8.18
C MET A 373 9.27 7.60 -8.53
N ASP A 374 10.26 8.12 -7.80
CA ASP A 374 11.65 7.67 -7.83
C ASP A 374 11.85 6.41 -6.98
N ALA A 375 12.73 5.52 -7.44
CA ALA A 375 13.06 4.25 -6.79
C ALA A 375 13.49 4.39 -5.32
N ARG A 376 14.04 5.53 -4.91
CA ARG A 376 14.46 5.76 -3.52
C ARG A 376 13.30 5.72 -2.50
N PHE A 377 12.05 5.78 -2.96
CA PHE A 377 10.84 5.69 -2.14
C PHE A 377 10.15 4.33 -2.24
N MET A 378 10.79 3.35 -2.88
CA MET A 378 10.21 2.04 -3.10
C MET A 378 11.02 1.00 -2.34
N THR A 379 10.40 0.46 -1.31
CA THR A 379 10.91 -0.66 -0.53
C THR A 379 9.83 -1.72 -0.40
N GLY A 380 10.17 -3.00 -0.49
CA GLY A 380 9.15 -4.05 -0.46
C GLY A 380 9.70 -5.41 -0.84
N SER A 381 8.84 -6.42 -0.78
CA SER A 381 9.22 -7.77 -1.19
C SER A 381 8.99 -8.01 -2.68
N TYR A 382 9.72 -9.01 -3.19
CA TYR A 382 9.46 -9.59 -4.50
C TYR A 382 9.65 -11.10 -4.45
N THR A 383 9.13 -11.78 -5.47
CA THR A 383 9.43 -13.19 -5.75
C THR A 383 9.95 -13.33 -7.17
N LEU A 384 11.13 -13.93 -7.30
CA LEU A 384 11.72 -14.35 -8.56
C LEU A 384 11.35 -15.82 -8.80
N GLU A 385 10.73 -16.09 -9.94
CA GLU A 385 10.28 -17.44 -10.30
C GLU A 385 10.57 -17.77 -11.76
N GLU A 386 10.73 -19.07 -12.05
CA GLU A 386 10.78 -19.54 -13.44
C GLU A 386 9.37 -19.57 -13.99
N ARG A 387 9.16 -18.89 -15.12
CA ARG A 387 7.95 -19.07 -15.89
C ARG A 387 8.08 -20.37 -16.66
N LEU A 388 7.55 -21.46 -16.11
CA LEU A 388 7.45 -22.72 -16.85
C LEU A 388 6.62 -22.48 -18.11
N ALA A 389 7.30 -22.55 -19.26
CA ALA A 389 6.62 -22.63 -20.54
C ALA A 389 5.78 -23.93 -20.50
N PRO A 390 4.47 -23.84 -20.64
CA PRO A 390 3.60 -25.01 -20.60
C PRO A 390 3.89 -25.91 -21.78
N THR A 391 3.82 -27.22 -21.54
CA THR A 391 4.05 -28.24 -22.57
C THR A 391 2.91 -28.36 -23.60
N ALA A 392 1.80 -27.63 -23.42
CA ALA A 392 0.69 -27.55 -24.35
C ALA A 392 0.66 -26.16 -25.03
N GLY A 393 0.28 -26.12 -26.31
CA GLY A 393 0.29 -24.89 -27.11
C GLY A 393 -0.39 -23.72 -26.39
N ALA A 394 0.26 -22.56 -26.40
CA ALA A 394 -0.34 -21.34 -25.87
C ALA A 394 -1.49 -20.91 -26.77
N VAL A 395 -2.58 -20.48 -26.15
CA VAL A 395 -3.82 -20.03 -26.80
C VAL A 395 -4.22 -18.67 -26.23
N PRO A 396 -4.87 -17.82 -27.03
CA PRO A 396 -5.37 -16.56 -26.52
C PRO A 396 -6.61 -16.78 -25.65
N VAL A 397 -6.72 -15.98 -24.59
CA VAL A 397 -7.93 -15.88 -23.75
C VAL A 397 -8.38 -14.43 -23.77
N SER A 398 -9.56 -14.19 -24.33
CA SER A 398 -10.14 -12.85 -24.47
C SER A 398 -11.57 -12.82 -23.95
N GLY A 399 -11.99 -11.64 -23.53
CA GLY A 399 -13.26 -11.47 -22.87
C GLY A 399 -13.71 -10.04 -22.73
N LEU A 400 -14.80 -9.87 -22.00
CA LEU A 400 -15.43 -8.61 -21.70
C LEU A 400 -15.63 -8.47 -20.19
N VAL A 401 -15.23 -7.33 -19.65
CA VAL A 401 -15.57 -6.92 -18.27
C VAL A 401 -16.75 -5.98 -18.31
N THR A 402 -17.82 -6.31 -17.58
CA THR A 402 -19.03 -5.49 -17.48
C THR A 402 -19.46 -5.27 -16.04
N SER A 403 -20.22 -4.20 -15.80
CA SER A 403 -20.96 -3.99 -14.57
C SER A 403 -22.06 -5.05 -14.43
N PHE A 404 -22.62 -5.18 -13.22
CA PHE A 404 -23.80 -5.99 -12.98
C PHE A 404 -25.00 -5.59 -13.86
N ARG A 405 -25.04 -4.33 -14.31
CA ARG A 405 -26.07 -3.79 -15.21
C ARG A 405 -25.78 -4.05 -16.69
N GLY A 406 -24.61 -4.63 -17.00
CA GLY A 406 -24.17 -4.96 -18.36
C GLY A 406 -23.39 -3.85 -19.07
N ASP A 407 -23.05 -2.75 -18.38
CA ASP A 407 -22.24 -1.68 -18.97
C ASP A 407 -20.77 -2.11 -19.05
N PRO A 408 -20.05 -1.86 -20.16
CA PRO A 408 -18.63 -2.17 -20.25
C PRO A 408 -17.80 -1.37 -19.24
N ILE A 409 -16.85 -2.02 -18.57
CA ILE A 409 -15.98 -1.39 -17.57
C ILE A 409 -14.63 -1.11 -18.19
N TYR A 410 -14.28 0.18 -18.31
CA TYR A 410 -12.97 0.64 -18.76
C TYR A 410 -11.92 0.55 -17.64
N GLY A 411 -10.71 0.08 -17.99
CA GLY A 411 -9.55 0.16 -17.09
C GLY A 411 -9.60 -0.80 -15.91
N ALA A 412 -10.45 -1.82 -15.94
CA ALA A 412 -10.35 -2.95 -15.01
C ALA A 412 -9.02 -3.65 -15.22
N LEU A 413 -8.34 -4.04 -14.15
CA LEU A 413 -7.10 -4.80 -14.16
C LEU A 413 -7.45 -6.28 -13.96
N ILE A 414 -7.18 -7.10 -14.97
CA ILE A 414 -7.45 -8.54 -14.98
C ILE A 414 -6.13 -9.26 -14.74
N LYS A 415 -6.01 -9.99 -13.64
CA LYS A 415 -4.90 -10.88 -13.29
C LYS A 415 -5.31 -12.32 -13.62
N LEU A 416 -4.48 -13.03 -14.38
CA LEU A 416 -4.69 -14.43 -14.72
C LEU A 416 -3.60 -15.28 -14.08
N SER A 417 -3.96 -16.14 -13.14
CA SER A 417 -3.04 -17.02 -12.41
C SER A 417 -3.34 -18.48 -12.74
N GLY A 418 -2.32 -19.27 -13.04
CA GLY A 418 -2.43 -20.69 -13.34
C GLY A 418 -1.86 -21.58 -12.24
N PRO A 419 -1.79 -22.90 -12.48
CA PRO A 419 -1.18 -23.85 -11.54
C PRO A 419 0.31 -23.59 -11.27
N SER A 420 0.98 -22.88 -12.19
CA SER A 420 2.41 -22.58 -12.16
C SER A 420 2.71 -21.12 -11.77
N GLY A 421 1.75 -20.40 -11.20
CA GLY A 421 1.92 -18.99 -10.81
C GLY A 421 1.21 -18.01 -11.75
N LEU A 422 1.63 -16.74 -11.71
CA LEU A 422 1.01 -15.67 -12.49
C LEU A 422 1.29 -15.84 -14.00
N ILE A 423 0.24 -15.87 -14.82
CA ILE A 423 0.37 -15.91 -16.28
C ILE A 423 0.55 -14.53 -16.87
N GLY A 424 -0.16 -13.54 -16.32
CA GLY A 424 -0.02 -12.15 -16.69
C GLY A 424 -1.15 -11.29 -16.17
N MET A 425 -1.03 -9.98 -16.41
CA MET A 425 -2.04 -8.98 -16.07
C MET A 425 -2.31 -8.10 -17.28
N VAL A 426 -3.58 -7.77 -17.53
CA VAL A 426 -3.99 -6.90 -18.65
C VAL A 426 -5.07 -5.93 -18.20
N ARG A 427 -5.28 -4.86 -18.96
CA ARG A 427 -6.34 -3.87 -18.72
C ARG A 427 -7.46 -3.98 -19.74
N SER A 428 -8.69 -3.79 -19.29
CA SER A 428 -9.83 -3.66 -20.20
C SER A 428 -9.79 -2.31 -20.93
N ASN A 429 -10.08 -2.33 -22.22
CA ASN A 429 -10.18 -1.13 -23.06
C ASN A 429 -11.49 -0.35 -22.79
N PRO A 430 -11.74 0.82 -23.41
CA PRO A 430 -12.94 1.63 -23.17
C PRO A 430 -14.28 0.92 -23.43
N PHE A 431 -14.25 -0.20 -24.15
CA PHE A 431 -15.41 -1.04 -24.44
C PHE A 431 -15.44 -2.31 -23.56
N GLY A 432 -14.62 -2.39 -22.51
CA GLY A 432 -14.57 -3.50 -21.57
C GLY A 432 -13.76 -4.71 -22.04
N TYR A 433 -13.22 -4.71 -23.25
CA TYR A 433 -12.53 -5.89 -23.79
C TYR A 433 -11.12 -6.03 -23.23
N PHE A 434 -10.72 -7.28 -22.95
CA PHE A 434 -9.36 -7.66 -22.56
C PHE A 434 -8.91 -8.89 -23.35
N ARG A 435 -7.59 -9.10 -23.43
CA ARG A 435 -6.99 -10.24 -24.13
C ARG A 435 -5.63 -10.59 -23.56
N PHE A 436 -5.43 -11.88 -23.27
CA PHE A 436 -4.14 -12.51 -23.04
C PHE A 436 -3.75 -13.29 -24.29
N GLU A 437 -2.54 -13.11 -24.82
CA GLU A 437 -2.11 -13.77 -26.07
C GLU A 437 -1.52 -15.17 -25.85
N ASN A 438 -0.84 -15.39 -24.72
CA ASN A 438 -0.02 -16.57 -24.50
C ASN A 438 -0.46 -17.33 -23.24
N VAL A 439 -1.73 -17.73 -23.17
CA VAL A 439 -2.26 -18.50 -22.04
C VAL A 439 -2.08 -19.99 -22.31
N PRO A 440 -1.60 -20.78 -21.35
CA PRO A 440 -1.43 -22.19 -21.61
C PRO A 440 -2.72 -22.99 -21.69
N ALA A 441 -2.84 -23.83 -22.71
CA ALA A 441 -3.89 -24.83 -22.75
C ALA A 441 -3.62 -26.01 -21.80
N GLY A 442 -4.67 -26.73 -21.42
CA GLY A 442 -4.62 -27.95 -20.61
C GLY A 442 -4.70 -27.76 -19.09
N ALA A 443 -5.01 -26.56 -18.60
CA ALA A 443 -5.06 -26.26 -17.17
C ALA A 443 -6.24 -25.35 -16.79
N SER A 444 -6.51 -25.26 -15.49
CA SER A 444 -7.47 -24.30 -14.93
C SER A 444 -6.73 -23.10 -14.37
N TYR A 445 -7.28 -21.92 -14.60
CA TYR A 445 -6.74 -20.63 -14.20
C TYR A 445 -7.74 -19.89 -13.35
N VAL A 446 -7.23 -19.05 -12.44
CA VAL A 446 -8.02 -18.11 -11.68
C VAL A 446 -7.85 -16.73 -12.31
N VAL A 447 -8.97 -16.10 -12.61
CA VAL A 447 -9.04 -14.73 -13.12
C VAL A 447 -9.52 -13.83 -11.98
N GLU A 448 -8.65 -12.96 -11.51
CA GLU A 448 -8.97 -11.95 -10.51
C GLU A 448 -9.08 -10.60 -11.19
N THR A 449 -10.14 -9.84 -10.90
CA THR A 449 -10.34 -8.53 -11.52
C THR A 449 -10.41 -7.45 -10.46
N ARG A 450 -9.64 -6.38 -10.64
CA ARG A 450 -9.62 -5.22 -9.75
C ARG A 450 -10.05 -3.96 -10.50
N HIS A 451 -10.91 -3.16 -9.88
CA HIS A 451 -11.31 -1.84 -10.39
C HIS A 451 -11.74 -0.94 -9.24
N LYS A 452 -11.45 0.36 -9.35
CA LYS A 452 -11.74 1.38 -8.32
C LYS A 452 -13.23 1.57 -7.97
N LEU A 453 -14.15 1.21 -8.88
CA LEU A 453 -15.60 1.44 -8.72
C LEU A 453 -16.44 0.14 -8.66
N TYR A 454 -15.83 -1.00 -8.95
CA TYR A 454 -16.56 -2.25 -9.15
C TYR A 454 -15.85 -3.39 -8.44
N ALA A 455 -16.59 -4.18 -7.67
CA ALA A 455 -16.09 -5.40 -7.07
C ALA A 455 -16.36 -6.61 -7.99
N PHE A 456 -15.48 -7.61 -7.94
CA PHE A 456 -15.58 -8.82 -8.75
C PHE A 456 -15.28 -10.04 -7.88
N GLN A 457 -15.91 -11.17 -8.22
CA GLN A 457 -15.51 -12.47 -7.69
C GLN A 457 -14.44 -13.08 -8.59
N PRO A 458 -13.45 -13.79 -8.03
CA PRO A 458 -12.51 -14.56 -8.84
C PRO A 458 -13.25 -15.58 -9.72
N VAL A 459 -12.87 -15.66 -11.00
CA VAL A 459 -13.46 -16.59 -11.96
C VAL A 459 -12.47 -17.71 -12.24
N LEU A 460 -12.87 -18.96 -11.99
CA LEU A 460 -12.09 -20.12 -12.40
C LEU A 460 -12.41 -20.46 -13.86
N VAL A 461 -11.39 -20.50 -14.73
CA VAL A 461 -11.52 -20.80 -16.15
C VAL A 461 -10.63 -21.98 -16.54
N GLY A 462 -11.23 -23.04 -17.07
CA GLY A 462 -10.49 -24.13 -17.71
C GLY A 462 -10.11 -23.74 -19.13
N VAL A 463 -8.82 -23.68 -19.44
CA VAL A 463 -8.32 -23.34 -20.78
C VAL A 463 -7.83 -24.61 -21.43
N SER A 464 -8.54 -25.12 -22.43
CA SER A 464 -8.12 -26.26 -23.26
C SER A 464 -7.82 -25.87 -24.71
N ASP A 465 -8.35 -24.74 -25.17
CA ASP A 465 -8.16 -24.14 -26.50
C ASP A 465 -8.43 -22.62 -26.38
N GLU A 466 -8.35 -21.87 -27.49
CA GLU A 466 -8.70 -20.43 -27.53
C GLU A 466 -10.05 -20.16 -26.86
N ILE A 467 -10.05 -19.19 -25.93
CA ILE A 467 -11.27 -18.68 -25.33
C ILE A 467 -11.52 -17.28 -25.87
N SER A 468 -12.66 -17.12 -26.54
CA SER A 468 -13.21 -15.82 -26.89
C SER A 468 -14.52 -15.59 -26.15
N GLY A 469 -14.68 -14.39 -25.58
CA GLY A 469 -15.91 -14.00 -24.90
C GLY A 469 -16.01 -14.46 -23.44
N LEU A 470 -14.90 -14.64 -22.73
CA LEU A 470 -14.93 -14.82 -21.27
C LEU A 470 -15.65 -13.62 -20.64
N SER A 471 -16.72 -13.86 -19.89
CA SER A 471 -17.51 -12.81 -19.26
C SER A 471 -17.10 -12.63 -17.81
N ILE A 472 -16.68 -11.42 -17.46
CA ILE A 472 -16.36 -11.01 -16.10
C ILE A 472 -17.36 -9.92 -15.71
N ILE A 473 -18.23 -10.23 -14.75
CA ILE A 473 -19.33 -9.36 -14.35
C ILE A 473 -19.07 -8.88 -12.93
N SER A 474 -19.20 -7.57 -12.70
CA SER A 474 -19.11 -7.02 -11.35
C SER A 474 -20.23 -7.58 -10.46
N THR A 475 -19.98 -7.60 -9.16
CA THR A 475 -21.05 -7.87 -8.19
C THR A 475 -22.10 -6.75 -8.22
N PRO A 476 -23.36 -7.02 -7.80
CA PRO A 476 -24.41 -6.00 -7.72
C PRO A 476 -24.06 -4.83 -6.78
N GLU A 477 -23.07 -5.01 -5.92
CA GLU A 477 -22.50 -3.99 -5.05
C GLU A 477 -21.56 -3.10 -5.86
N ASP A 478 -22.12 -2.13 -6.58
CA ASP A 478 -21.34 -1.04 -7.15
C ASP A 478 -20.78 -0.19 -5.99
N LEU A 479 -19.45 0.05 -5.96
CA LEU A 479 -18.77 0.74 -4.85
C LEU A 479 -19.23 2.21 -4.67
N ASN A 480 -20.08 2.72 -5.56
CA ASN A 480 -20.49 4.13 -5.63
C ASN A 480 -22.01 4.39 -5.69
N GLU A 481 -22.88 3.47 -5.25
CA GLU A 481 -24.24 3.90 -4.84
C GLU A 481 -24.24 4.43 -3.40
N LYS A 482 -23.54 5.56 -3.19
CA LYS A 482 -23.80 6.54 -2.14
C LYS A 482 -23.63 7.96 -2.66
#